data_AF-A0A924N368-F1
#
_entry.id   AF-A0A924N368-F1
#
_cell.length_a   1.000
_cell.length_b   1.000
_cell.length_c   1.000
_cell.angle_alpha   90.00
_cell.angle_beta   90.00
_cell.angle_gamma   90.00
#
_symmetry.space_group_name_H-M   'P 1'
#
loop_
_entity.id
_entity.type
_entity.pdbx_description
1 polymer ?
#
loop_
_entity_poly.entity_id
_entity_poly.type
_entity_poly.pdbx_seq_one_letter_code
_entity_poly.pdbx_strand_id
1 'polypeptide(L)' 'MKIEPSLFDEIDDDAEAAADARAEADVAAGRTISHEAVTRWLASWASGAPTAPPKPGD' A
#
# COMPACT_ATOMS: atom_id res chain seq x y z
N MET A 1 -15.81 1.38 -32.97
CA MET A 1 -15.50 1.81 -31.59
C MET A 1 -13.98 1.86 -31.49
N LYS A 2 -13.39 3.00 -31.09
CA LYS A 2 -11.96 3.01 -30.74
C LYS A 2 -11.85 2.51 -29.31
N ILE A 3 -11.02 1.49 -29.07
CA ILE A 3 -10.70 1.03 -27.72
C ILE A 3 -9.61 1.96 -27.22
N GLU A 4 -9.85 2.62 -26.09
CA GLU A 4 -8.82 3.40 -25.42
C GLU A 4 -7.81 2.46 -24.75
N PRO A 5 -6.53 2.86 -24.67
CA PRO A 5 -5.53 2.12 -23.91
C PRO A 5 -5.98 1.95 -22.46
N SER A 6 -5.73 0.77 -21.89
CA SER A 6 -5.95 0.50 -20.48
C SER A 6 -5.04 1.41 -19.64
N LEU A 7 -5.52 1.80 -18.47
CA LEU A 7 -4.69 2.42 -17.44
C LEU A 7 -3.48 1.53 -17.06
N PHE A 8 -3.58 0.22 -17.31
CA PHE A 8 -2.56 -0.77 -17.01
C PHE A 8 -1.69 -1.15 -18.23
N ASP A 9 -1.88 -0.53 -19.39
CA ASP A 9 -1.10 -0.84 -20.60
C ASP A 9 0.27 -0.15 -20.61
N GLU A 10 0.49 0.86 -19.76
CA GLU A 10 1.76 1.56 -19.62
C GLU A 10 2.38 1.29 -18.24
N ILE A 11 3.60 0.75 -18.25
CA ILE A 11 4.44 0.61 -17.06
C ILE A 11 5.54 1.67 -17.16
N ASP A 12 5.66 2.48 -16.11
CA ASP A 12 6.77 3.43 -15.95
C ASP A 12 7.83 2.78 -15.07
N ASP A 13 8.82 2.16 -15.72
CA ASP A 13 9.90 1.41 -15.05
C ASP A 13 10.69 2.27 -14.05
N ASP A 14 10.88 3.57 -14.36
CA ASP A 14 11.59 4.49 -13.48
C ASP A 14 10.76 4.81 -12.23
N ALA A 15 9.43 4.94 -12.39
CA ALA A 15 8.52 5.12 -11.28
C ALA A 15 8.44 3.87 -10.37
N GLU A 16 8.44 2.67 -10.95
CA GLU A 16 8.50 1.42 -10.17
C GLU A 16 9.81 1.31 -9.38
N ALA A 17 10.96 1.54 -10.04
CA ALA A 17 12.27 1.50 -9.36
C ALA A 17 12.36 2.54 -8.23
N ALA A 18 11.79 3.74 -8.42
CA ALA A 18 11.73 4.76 -7.38
C ALA A 18 10.82 4.36 -6.21
N ALA A 19 9.71 3.68 -6.48
CA ALA A 19 8.79 3.18 -5.45
C ALA A 19 9.45 2.09 -4.60
N ASP A 20 10.16 1.15 -5.22
CA ASP A 20 10.91 0.09 -4.54
C ASP A 20 12.01 0.66 -3.65
N ALA A 21 12.83 1.59 -4.17
CA ALA A 21 13.89 2.23 -3.40
C ALA A 21 13.34 2.97 -2.16
N ARG A 22 12.16 3.60 -2.29
CA ARG A 22 11.46 4.21 -1.15
C ARG A 22 10.99 3.17 -0.14
N ALA A 23 10.40 2.06 -0.60
CA ALA A 23 9.91 0.99 0.27
C ALA A 23 11.06 0.36 1.06
N GLU A 24 12.20 0.09 0.42
CA GLU A 24 13.40 -0.40 1.10
C GLU A 24 13.92 0.58 2.16
N ALA A 25 13.92 1.89 1.86
CA ALA A 25 14.29 2.92 2.82
C ALA A 25 13.31 3.01 4.02
N ASP A 26 12.02 2.76 3.80
CA ASP A 26 11.02 2.67 4.86
C ASP A 26 11.25 1.44 5.76
N VAL A 27 11.56 0.28 5.16
CA VAL A 27 11.94 -0.94 5.90
C VAL A 27 13.19 -0.72 6.74
N ALA A 28 14.25 -0.17 6.15
CA ALA A 28 15.52 0.10 6.83
C ALA A 28 15.35 1.07 8.01
N ALA A 29 14.43 2.03 7.88
CA ALA A 29 14.13 3.00 8.93
C ALA A 29 13.06 2.51 9.94
N GLY A 30 12.58 1.27 9.82
CA GLY A 30 11.54 0.71 10.69
C GLY A 30 10.17 1.37 10.55
N ARG A 31 9.89 2.04 9.43
CA ARG A 31 8.59 2.68 9.14
C ARG A 31 7.56 1.69 8.60
N THR A 32 7.54 0.47 9.14
CA THR A 32 6.62 -0.60 8.75
C THR A 32 5.43 -0.67 9.69
N ILE A 33 4.32 -1.22 9.18
CA ILE A 33 3.13 -1.55 9.97
C ILE A 33 3.07 -3.06 10.13
N SER A 34 2.79 -3.55 11.33
CA SER A 34 2.66 -4.97 11.59
C SER A 34 1.46 -5.58 10.84
N HIS A 35 1.62 -6.83 10.43
CA HIS A 35 0.53 -7.60 9.82
C HIS A 35 -0.70 -7.70 10.75
N GLU A 36 -0.47 -7.80 12.06
CA GLU A 36 -1.54 -7.88 13.06
C GLU A 36 -2.37 -6.58 13.09
N ALA A 37 -1.70 -5.42 13.09
CA ALA A 37 -2.38 -4.13 13.07
C ALA A 37 -3.20 -3.93 11.79
N VAL A 38 -2.65 -4.31 10.62
CA VAL A 38 -3.39 -4.28 9.34
C VAL A 38 -4.60 -5.20 9.38
N THR A 39 -4.44 -6.43 9.87
CA THR A 39 -5.53 -7.41 9.97
C THR A 39 -6.67 -6.90 10.86
N ARG A 40 -6.33 -6.35 12.03
CA ARG A 40 -7.32 -5.76 12.95
C ARG A 40 -8.08 -4.61 12.31
N TRP A 41 -7.35 -3.74 11.59
CA TRP A 41 -7.95 -2.63 10.87
C TRP A 41 -8.92 -3.13 9.79
N LEU A 42 -8.50 -4.07 8.93
CA LEU A 42 -9.36 -4.64 7.88
C LEU A 42 -10.60 -5.34 8.48
N ALA A 43 -10.47 -6.05 9.61
CA ALA A 43 -11.60 -6.67 10.29
C ALA A 43 -12.63 -5.64 10.82
N SER A 44 -12.17 -4.44 11.20
CA SER A 44 -13.08 -3.36 11.63
C SER A 44 -13.97 -2.87 10.48
N TRP A 45 -13.46 -2.87 9.25
CA TRP A 45 -14.27 -2.59 8.07
C TRP A 45 -15.30 -3.68 7.80
N ALA A 46 -14.89 -4.95 7.88
CA ALA A 46 -15.78 -6.09 7.62
C ALA A 46 -16.96 -6.17 8.62
N SER A 47 -16.79 -5.65 9.83
CA SER A 47 -17.84 -5.58 10.86
C SER A 47 -18.71 -4.32 10.79
N GLY A 48 -18.45 -3.42 9.83
CA GLY A 48 -19.21 -2.17 9.67
C GLY A 48 -18.87 -1.09 10.69
N ALA A 49 -17.75 -1.23 11.42
CA ALA A 49 -17.29 -0.28 12.42
C ALA A 49 -15.81 0.08 12.18
N PRO A 50 -15.48 0.78 11.08
CA PRO A 50 -14.11 1.04 10.69
C PRO A 50 -13.38 1.87 11.76
N THR A 51 -12.20 1.40 12.12
CA THR A 51 -11.26 2.09 13.00
C THR A 51 -10.27 2.93 12.19
N ALA A 52 -9.52 3.81 12.87
CA ALA A 52 -8.45 4.56 12.22
C ALA A 52 -7.40 3.61 11.61
N PRO A 53 -6.82 3.95 10.45
CA PRO A 53 -5.75 3.15 9.86
C PRO A 53 -4.55 3.07 10.81
N PRO A 54 -3.86 1.93 10.85
CA PRO A 54 -2.66 1.75 11.66
C PRO A 54 -1.53 2.64 11.15
N LYS A 55 -0.58 2.95 12.02
CA LYS A 55 0.58 3.81 11.77
C LYS A 55 1.86 2.99 11.82
N PRO A 56 2.96 3.50 11.23
CA PRO A 56 4.25 2.87 11.40
C PRO A 56 4.58 2.63 12.88
N GLY A 57 4.99 1.40 13.20
CA GLY A 57 5.25 0.96 14.57
C GLY A 57 4.06 0.31 15.30
N ASP A 58 2.85 0.35 14.74
CA ASP A 58 1.69 -0.44 15.22
C ASP A 58 1.77 -1.91 14.80
#